data_AF-A0A101I9W3-F1
#
_entry.id   AF-A0A101I9W3-F1
#
_cell.length_a   1.000
_cell.length_b   1.000
_cell.length_c   1.000
_cell.angle_alpha   90.00
_cell.angle_beta   90.00
_cell.angle_gamma   90.00
#
_symmetry.space_group_name_H-M   'P 1'
#
loop_
_entity.id
_entity.type
_entity.pdbx_description
1 polymer ?
#
loop_
_entity_poly.entity_id
_entity_poly.type
_entity_poly.pdbx_seq_one_letter_code
_entity_poly.pdbx_strand_id
1 'polypeptide(L)'
;MIKKITNGIEEDFRLEGKRKVNLDPGYVHHAQFVLASTKHWANRIYLWDGISAEITLMFVNGSFTPLPYTYPNYRDREYIEELMRIRELYLLKRKERL
;
A
#
# COMPACT_ATOMS: atom_id res chain seq x y z
N MET A 1 -3.89 -13.12 7.06
CA MET A 1 -3.43 -12.08 6.10
C MET A 1 -3.35 -10.73 6.82
N ILE A 2 -2.31 -9.92 6.60
CA ILE A 2 -2.00 -8.70 7.37
C ILE A 2 -3.18 -7.72 7.41
N LYS A 3 -3.94 -7.53 6.31
CA LYS A 3 -5.11 -6.62 6.32
C LYS A 3 -6.19 -6.99 7.33
N LYS A 4 -6.42 -8.27 7.60
CA LYS A 4 -7.37 -8.67 8.66
C LYS A 4 -6.85 -8.34 10.06
N ILE A 5 -5.54 -8.48 10.27
CA ILE A 5 -4.90 -8.09 11.54
C ILE A 5 -5.04 -6.57 11.74
N THR A 6 -4.73 -5.76 10.72
CA THR A 6 -4.86 -4.31 10.83
C THR A 6 -6.31 -3.88 11.04
N ASN A 7 -7.29 -4.54 10.40
CA ASN A 7 -8.70 -4.27 10.67
C ASN A 7 -9.11 -4.60 12.11
N GLY A 8 -8.57 -5.68 12.69
CA GLY A 8 -8.77 -6.01 14.11
C GLY A 8 -8.23 -4.91 15.02
N ILE A 9 -7.00 -4.45 14.77
CA ILE A 9 -6.41 -3.32 15.50
C ILE A 9 -7.29 -2.06 15.36
N GLU A 10 -7.74 -1.72 14.16
CA GLU A 10 -8.62 -0.57 13.98
C GLU A 10 -9.95 -0.66 14.74
N GLU A 11 -10.46 -1.88 14.93
CA GLU A 11 -11.65 -2.14 15.75
C GLU A 11 -11.34 -1.97 17.25
N ASP A 12 -10.21 -2.48 17.72
CA ASP A 12 -9.77 -2.34 19.11
C ASP A 12 -9.58 -0.87 19.51
N PHE A 13 -9.18 -0.01 18.55
CA PHE A 13 -9.03 1.43 18.73
C PHE A 13 -10.30 2.24 18.42
N ARG A 14 -11.44 1.58 18.19
CA ARG A 14 -12.71 2.25 17.95
C ARG A 14 -13.22 2.89 19.23
N LEU A 15 -13.67 4.14 19.14
CA LEU A 15 -14.30 4.86 20.25
C LEU A 15 -15.67 5.35 19.81
N GLU A 16 -16.69 5.11 20.65
CA GLU A 16 -18.08 5.50 20.37
C GLU A 16 -18.60 4.96 19.02
N GLY A 17 -18.20 3.75 18.65
CA GLY A 17 -18.56 3.14 17.37
C GLY A 17 -17.87 3.75 16.14
N LYS A 18 -16.97 4.73 16.32
CA LYS A 18 -16.29 5.44 15.22
C LYS A 18 -14.83 5.01 15.09
N ARG A 19 -14.44 4.65 13.87
CA ARG A 19 -13.04 4.37 13.51
C ARG A 19 -12.17 5.59 13.80
N LYS A 20 -11.10 5.39 14.57
CA LYS A 20 -10.15 6.47 14.94
C LYS A 20 -8.85 6.45 14.16
N VAL A 21 -8.45 5.28 13.67
CA VAL A 21 -7.21 5.09 12.92
C VAL A 21 -7.48 4.33 11.61
N ASN A 22 -6.67 4.58 10.59
CA ASN A 22 -6.69 3.86 9.32
C ASN A 22 -5.31 3.24 9.09
N LEU A 23 -5.26 1.93 8.99
CA LEU A 23 -4.04 1.16 8.74
C LEU A 23 -4.19 0.45 7.40
N ASP A 24 -3.42 0.92 6.42
CA ASP A 24 -3.40 0.36 5.07
C ASP A 24 -2.11 -0.44 4.83
N PRO A 25 -2.12 -1.75 5.11
CA PRO A 25 -0.97 -2.59 4.86
C PRO A 25 -0.77 -2.79 3.36
N GLY A 26 0.51 -2.89 2.99
CA GLY A 26 0.94 -3.05 1.63
C GLY A 26 2.41 -3.45 1.57
N TYR A 27 2.99 -3.38 0.38
CA TYR A 27 4.41 -3.60 0.19
C TYR A 27 4.98 -2.70 -0.90
N VAL A 28 6.27 -2.42 -0.78
CA VAL A 28 7.08 -1.80 -1.83
C VAL A 28 7.87 -2.90 -2.53
N HIS A 29 7.77 -2.93 -3.85
CA HIS A 29 8.55 -3.78 -4.74
C HIS A 29 9.31 -2.91 -5.74
N HIS A 30 10.30 -3.47 -6.46
CA HIS A 30 11.13 -2.68 -7.38
C HIS A 30 10.34 -2.01 -8.51
N ALA A 31 9.16 -2.55 -8.85
CA ALA A 31 8.32 -2.06 -9.94
C ALA A 31 7.01 -1.38 -9.48
N GLN A 32 6.60 -1.57 -8.22
CA GLN A 32 5.26 -1.19 -7.78
C GLN A 32 5.16 -0.99 -6.27
N PHE A 33 4.26 -0.09 -5.87
CA PHE A 33 3.76 0.02 -4.51
C PHE A 33 2.32 -0.47 -4.48
N VAL A 34 2.04 -1.44 -3.61
CA VAL A 34 0.77 -2.19 -3.60
C VAL A 34 0.14 -2.12 -2.23
N LEU A 35 -1.15 -1.82 -2.17
CA LEU A 35 -1.95 -1.81 -0.94
C LEU A 35 -2.99 -2.92 -0.94
N ALA A 36 -3.27 -3.46 0.25
CA ALA A 36 -4.37 -4.39 0.48
C ALA A 36 -5.63 -3.63 0.91
N SER A 37 -6.79 -4.04 0.39
CA SER A 37 -8.07 -3.39 0.70
C SER A 37 -9.20 -4.40 0.86
N THR A 38 -10.18 -4.05 1.70
CA THR A 38 -11.46 -4.76 1.81
C THR A 38 -12.49 -4.30 0.78
N LYS A 39 -12.21 -3.20 0.07
CA LYS A 39 -13.11 -2.68 -0.97
C LYS A 39 -12.73 -3.30 -2.30
N HIS A 40 -13.63 -4.10 -2.87
CA HIS A 40 -13.46 -4.61 -4.22
C HIS A 40 -13.73 -3.49 -5.26
N TRP A 41 -12.92 -3.43 -6.32
CA TRP A 41 -13.12 -2.52 -7.46
C TRP A 41 -12.51 -3.12 -8.73
N ALA A 42 -12.89 -2.62 -9.90
CA ALA A 42 -12.50 -3.17 -11.20
C ALA A 42 -10.97 -3.22 -11.43
N ASN A 43 -10.20 -2.33 -10.81
CA ASN A 43 -8.74 -2.27 -10.90
C ASN A 43 -8.03 -3.13 -9.83
N ARG A 44 -8.77 -3.86 -9.00
CA ARG A 44 -8.23 -4.60 -7.85
C ARG A 44 -8.29 -6.08 -8.10
N ILE A 45 -7.18 -6.75 -7.83
CA ILE A 45 -7.09 -8.20 -7.96
C ILE A 45 -7.59 -8.80 -6.65
N TYR A 46 -8.65 -9.60 -6.71
CA TYR A 46 -9.09 -10.37 -5.55
C TYR A 46 -7.99 -11.36 -5.15
N LEU A 47 -7.61 -11.35 -3.87
CA LEU A 47 -6.62 -12.27 -3.33
C LEU A 47 -7.34 -13.43 -2.65
N TRP A 48 -7.96 -13.17 -1.49
CA TRP A 48 -8.72 -14.15 -0.73
C TRP A 48 -9.55 -13.47 0.38
N ASP A 49 -10.66 -14.09 0.81
CA ASP A 49 -11.41 -13.79 2.04
C ASP A 49 -11.76 -12.30 2.20
N GLY A 50 -12.36 -11.75 1.14
CA GLY A 50 -12.79 -10.36 1.09
C GLY A 50 -11.65 -9.33 0.96
N ILE A 51 -10.40 -9.78 0.75
CA ILE A 51 -9.25 -8.89 0.55
C ILE A 51 -8.83 -8.89 -0.92
N SER A 52 -8.66 -7.69 -1.46
CA SER A 52 -8.09 -7.43 -2.78
C SER A 52 -6.78 -6.65 -2.68
N ALA A 53 -5.92 -6.79 -3.69
CA ALA A 53 -4.72 -5.97 -3.87
C ALA A 53 -4.93 -4.91 -4.95
N GLU A 54 -4.32 -3.76 -4.76
CA GLU A 54 -4.29 -2.66 -5.72
C GLU A 54 -2.85 -2.21 -5.93
N ILE A 55 -2.42 -2.10 -7.19
CA ILE A 55 -1.21 -1.37 -7.53
C ILE A 55 -1.52 0.12 -7.32
N THR A 56 -1.02 0.71 -6.25
CA THR A 56 -1.30 2.11 -5.91
C THR A 56 -0.36 3.06 -6.65
N LEU A 57 0.90 2.68 -6.87
CA LEU A 57 1.86 3.41 -7.71
C LEU A 57 2.68 2.43 -8.55
N MET A 58 3.04 2.82 -9.78
CA MET A 58 3.97 2.08 -10.63
C MET A 58 5.30 2.81 -10.73
N PHE A 59 6.42 2.08 -10.70
CA PHE A 59 7.73 2.68 -10.93
C PHE A 59 7.99 2.80 -12.43
N VAL A 60 7.93 4.01 -12.97
CA VAL A 60 8.08 4.32 -14.39
C VAL A 60 8.99 5.53 -14.55
N ASN A 61 9.90 5.50 -15.52
CA ASN A 61 10.83 6.60 -15.82
C ASN A 61 11.60 7.13 -14.61
N GLY A 62 12.00 6.22 -13.70
CA GLY A 62 12.83 6.56 -12.55
C GLY A 62 12.07 7.04 -11.30
N SER A 63 10.73 7.02 -11.30
CA SER A 63 9.94 7.43 -10.12
C SER A 63 8.66 6.61 -9.95
N PHE A 64 8.15 6.56 -8.71
CA PHE A 64 6.79 6.10 -8.47
C PHE A 64 5.79 7.10 -9.05
N THR A 65 5.03 6.62 -10.03
CA THR A 65 4.05 7.39 -10.80
C THR A 65 2.64 6.93 -10.42
N PRO A 66 1.73 7.88 -10.13
CA PRO A 66 0.34 7.56 -9.83
C PRO A 66 -0.44 7.07 -11.05
N LEU A 67 -1.41 6.21 -10.78
CA LEU A 67 -2.41 5.72 -11.70
C LEU A 67 -3.72 6.54 -11.54
N PRO A 68 -4.67 6.45 -12.48
CA PRO A 68 -5.90 7.24 -12.44
C PRO A 68 -6.68 7.12 -11.12
N TYR A 69 -6.59 5.96 -10.47
CA TYR A 69 -7.29 5.60 -9.23
C TYR A 69 -6.42 5.70 -7.98
N THR A 70 -5.16 6.14 -8.08
CA THR A 70 -4.31 6.34 -6.90
C THR A 70 -4.94 7.32 -5.93
N TYR A 71 -4.98 6.97 -4.65
CA TYR A 71 -5.48 7.85 -3.60
C TYR A 71 -4.74 9.20 -3.60
N PRO A 72 -5.43 10.32 -3.34
CA PRO A 72 -4.84 11.66 -3.45
C PRO A 72 -3.53 11.85 -2.69
N ASN A 73 -3.46 11.37 -1.46
CA ASN A 73 -2.26 11.47 -0.61
C ASN A 73 -1.02 10.79 -1.21
N TYR A 74 -1.18 9.64 -1.88
CA TYR A 74 -0.06 8.97 -2.53
C TYR A 74 0.40 9.64 -3.84
N ARG A 75 -0.30 10.68 -4.30
CA ARG A 75 0.16 11.55 -5.40
C ARG A 75 1.04 12.68 -4.90
N ASP A 76 1.00 12.98 -3.60
CA ASP A 76 1.78 14.05 -3.01
C ASP A 76 3.27 13.69 -3.05
N ARG A 77 4.09 14.71 -3.36
CA ARG A 77 5.53 14.56 -3.51
C ARG A 77 6.19 13.93 -2.28
N GLU A 78 5.75 14.31 -1.08
CA GLU A 78 6.28 13.79 0.19
C GLU A 78 6.15 12.27 0.30
N TYR A 79 4.98 11.72 -0.08
CA TYR A 79 4.75 10.27 -0.07
C TYR A 79 5.58 9.56 -1.14
N ILE A 80 5.67 10.14 -2.33
CA ILE A 80 6.48 9.58 -3.43
C ILE A 80 7.95 9.52 -3.01
N GLU A 81 8.49 10.60 -2.45
CA GLU A 81 9.89 10.67 -1.99
C GLU A 81 10.18 9.66 -0.87
N GLU A 82 9.28 9.50 0.10
CA GLU A 82 9.44 8.48 1.15
C GLU A 82 9.40 7.06 0.58
N LEU A 83 8.46 6.76 -0.31
CA LEU A 83 8.38 5.44 -0.96
C LEU A 83 9.61 5.15 -1.84
N MET A 84 10.19 6.17 -2.48
CA MET A 84 11.45 6.05 -3.21
C MET A 84 12.61 5.66 -2.28
N ARG A 85 12.73 6.30 -1.10
CA ARG A 85 13.73 5.91 -0.08
C ARG A 85 13.54 4.47 0.37
N ILE A 86 12.30 4.06 0.66
CA ILE A 86 11.97 2.68 1.07
C ILE A 86 12.34 1.69 -0.05
N ARG A 87 12.09 2.04 -1.31
CA ARG A 87 12.46 1.21 -2.47
C ARG A 87 13.97 1.05 -2.60
N GLU A 88 14.75 2.10 -2.40
CA GLU A 88 16.23 2.02 -2.41
C GLU A 88 16.74 1.06 -1.34
N LEU A 89 16.23 1.17 -0.10
CA LEU A 89 16.56 0.25 0.99
C LEU A 89 16.19 -1.20 0.64
N TYR A 90 15.03 -1.41 0.03
CA TYR A 90 14.61 -2.73 -0.47
C TYR A 90 15.58 -3.29 -1.53
N LEU A 91 16.00 -2.46 -2.49
CA LEU A 91 16.93 -2.89 -3.55
C LEU A 91 18.33 -3.20 -3.03
N LEU A 92 18.84 -2.44 -2.06
CA LEU A 92 20.11 -2.71 -1.40
C LEU A 92 20.07 -4.08 -0.70
N LYS A 93 19.06 -4.32 0.15
CA LYS A 93 18.86 -5.61 0.81
C LYS A 93 18.70 -6.78 -0.15
N ARG A 94 18.13 -6.55 -1.33
CA ARG A 94 17.98 -7.60 -2.35
C ARG A 94 19.31 -7.97 -3.00
N LYS A 95 20.22 -7.02 -3.19
CA LYS A 95 21.57 -7.27 -3.72
C LYS A 95 22.44 -8.08 -2.75
N GLU A 96 22.30 -7.84 -1.45
CA GLU A 96 23.05 -8.58 -0.40
C GLU A 96 22.65 -10.06 -0.27
N ARG A 97 21.50 -10.44 -0.84
CA ARG A 97 20.96 -11.81 -0.79
C ARG A 97 21.24 -12.61 -2.07
N LEU A 98 21.94 -12.02 -3.03
CA LEU A 98 22.41 -12.67 -4.25
C LEU A 98 23.91 -12.96 -4.10
#